data_AF-A0AAN0JXN9-F1
#
_entry.id   AF-A0AAN0JXN9-F1
#
_cell.length_a   1.000
_cell.length_b   1.000
_cell.length_c   1.000
_cell.angle_alpha   90.00
_cell.angle_beta   90.00
_cell.angle_gamma   90.00
#
_symmetry.space_group_name_H-M   'P 1'
#
loop_
_entity.id
_entity.type
_entity.pdbx_description
1 polymer ?
#
loop_
_entity_poly.entity_id
_entity_poly.type
_entity_poly.pdbx_seq_one_letter_code
_entity_poly.pdbx_strand_id
1 'polypeptide(L)'
;MQVLTAQVNAYSREVDKQKGLVTRSQEKHKTEVNELNERLDEEIKSKQQLNNELAEMRQELDSVSKKHETETSELQEKSRQQVQQFQQMIQGANEKLENERKSKKQLDSELAKMRQELANVSADKEELLRAYDQEQVIVTTLKNEVETTKKANKVLKDKLLNLQQLITPSATSHIQLPAPHGAGGFQHASHPLPTTIGTRHNIVPSAQVSGGSKQVVQSDGDGNGDGVLILPKTEQTATTILHPDSNPDDTPLLSKEEMTKMFKWHDQQGSSDWTQSPQQVEDSLVKEKKRKELAKEADDAVLEVERLRQNVKKPSSFPMEKLPPPSQQTSSKQKTKQKVKKDQAKQRASDDSESDIEENKLIDNIDEEIQQMAEDVRKGSRGPTTAEVLFDDGDSSLPYDPNLVCPKCGKQYRVGEIQKLRRHINEFCTGIR
;
A
#
# COMPACT_ATOMS: atom_id res chain seq x y z
N MET A 1 61.76 -6.87 -113.32
CA MET A 1 60.37 -7.38 -113.34
C MET A 1 60.10 -8.42 -112.26
N GLN A 2 60.85 -9.55 -112.18
CA GLN A 2 60.58 -10.62 -111.19
C GLN A 2 60.60 -10.17 -109.71
N VAL A 3 61.52 -9.28 -109.33
CA VAL A 3 61.62 -8.75 -107.94
C VAL A 3 60.37 -7.96 -107.53
N LEU A 4 59.85 -7.10 -108.42
CA LEU A 4 58.62 -6.33 -108.16
C LEU A 4 57.40 -7.24 -107.99
N THR A 5 57.29 -8.29 -108.81
CA THR A 5 56.21 -9.29 -108.68
C THR A 5 56.26 -10.00 -107.33
N ALA A 6 57.45 -10.40 -106.86
CA ALA A 6 57.62 -11.02 -105.55
C ALA A 6 57.24 -10.08 -104.40
N GLN A 7 57.63 -8.80 -104.50
CA GLN A 7 57.30 -7.77 -103.50
C GLN A 7 55.79 -7.49 -103.45
N VAL A 8 55.13 -7.34 -104.60
CA VAL A 8 53.66 -7.17 -104.67
C VAL A 8 52.94 -8.38 -104.06
N ASN A 9 53.39 -9.60 -104.34
CA ASN A 9 52.82 -10.81 -103.75
C ASN A 9 53.02 -10.88 -102.23
N ALA A 10 54.18 -10.46 -101.72
CA ALA A 10 54.44 -10.39 -100.28
C ALA A 10 53.54 -9.35 -99.59
N TYR A 11 53.39 -8.16 -100.18
CA TYR A 11 52.45 -7.15 -99.67
C TYR A 11 50.99 -7.62 -99.73
N SER A 12 50.58 -8.27 -100.82
CA SER A 12 49.23 -8.83 -100.94
C SER A 12 48.94 -9.82 -99.81
N ARG A 13 49.89 -10.72 -99.51
CA ARG A 13 49.78 -11.68 -98.40
C ARG A 13 49.74 -10.99 -97.03
N GLU A 14 50.55 -9.95 -96.83
CA GLU A 14 50.53 -9.20 -95.56
C GLU A 14 49.22 -8.42 -95.39
N VAL A 15 48.67 -7.84 -96.45
CA VAL A 15 47.34 -7.22 -96.45
C VAL A 15 46.26 -8.23 -96.11
N ASP A 16 46.27 -9.43 -96.68
CA ASP A 16 45.30 -10.48 -96.37
C ASP A 16 45.44 -10.97 -94.92
N LYS A 17 46.66 -11.08 -94.40
CA LYS A 17 46.93 -11.40 -93.00
C LYS A 17 46.38 -10.33 -92.06
N GLN A 18 46.62 -9.05 -92.38
CA GLN A 18 46.10 -7.93 -91.58
C GLN A 18 44.57 -7.89 -91.62
N LYS A 19 43.95 -8.10 -92.79
CA LYS A 19 42.48 -8.24 -92.90
C LYS A 19 41.97 -9.37 -92.01
N GLY A 20 42.60 -10.55 -92.04
CA GLY A 20 42.23 -11.67 -91.18
C GLY A 20 42.34 -11.37 -89.69
N LEU A 21 43.40 -10.65 -89.27
CA LEU A 21 43.57 -10.21 -87.88
C LEU A 21 42.49 -9.20 -87.45
N VAL A 22 42.18 -8.23 -88.31
CA VAL A 22 41.12 -7.24 -88.06
C VAL A 22 39.78 -7.93 -87.93
N THR A 23 39.41 -8.85 -88.82
CA THR A 23 38.16 -9.59 -88.73
C THR A 23 38.07 -10.38 -87.42
N ARG A 24 39.10 -11.14 -87.04
CA ARG A 24 39.12 -11.88 -85.76
C ARG A 24 39.03 -10.97 -84.55
N SER A 25 39.72 -9.83 -84.58
CA SER A 25 39.64 -8.83 -83.49
C SER A 25 38.24 -8.23 -83.39
N GLN A 26 37.60 -7.92 -84.52
CA GLN A 26 36.23 -7.40 -84.55
C GLN A 26 35.22 -8.43 -84.03
N GLU A 27 35.35 -9.70 -84.40
CA GLU A 27 34.50 -10.79 -83.87
C GLU A 27 34.70 -10.99 -82.37
N LYS A 28 35.96 -10.94 -81.91
CA LYS A 28 36.27 -11.02 -80.47
C LYS A 28 35.65 -9.86 -79.69
N HIS A 29 35.84 -8.62 -80.15
CA HIS A 29 35.22 -7.47 -79.47
C HIS A 29 33.70 -7.53 -79.51
N LYS A 30 33.11 -8.01 -80.61
CA LYS A 30 31.66 -8.18 -80.72
C LYS A 30 31.13 -9.19 -79.70
N THR A 31 31.82 -10.31 -79.50
CA THR A 31 31.44 -11.31 -78.49
C THR A 31 31.63 -10.81 -77.07
N GLU A 32 32.76 -10.15 -76.76
CA GLU A 32 33.00 -9.53 -75.46
C GLU A 32 31.96 -8.46 -75.11
N VAL A 33 31.57 -7.62 -76.08
CA VAL A 33 30.51 -6.61 -75.88
C VAL A 33 29.15 -7.27 -75.64
N ASN A 34 28.83 -8.36 -76.33
CA ASN A 34 27.58 -9.08 -76.09
C ASN A 34 27.54 -9.71 -74.69
N GLU A 35 28.63 -10.35 -74.25
CA GLU A 35 28.72 -10.91 -72.88
C GLU A 35 28.61 -9.83 -71.81
N LEU A 36 29.22 -8.66 -72.03
CA LEU A 36 29.09 -7.53 -71.11
C LEU A 36 27.67 -6.99 -71.05
N ASN A 37 26.97 -6.93 -72.19
CA ASN A 37 25.57 -6.54 -72.23
C ASN A 37 24.67 -7.54 -71.50
N GLU A 38 24.90 -8.85 -71.67
CA GLU A 38 24.16 -9.89 -70.94
C GLU A 38 24.36 -9.77 -69.42
N ARG A 39 25.61 -9.59 -68.97
CA ARG A 39 25.92 -9.35 -67.54
C ARG A 39 25.26 -8.08 -67.01
N LEU A 40 25.24 -7.01 -67.80
CA LEU A 40 24.60 -5.76 -67.42
C LEU A 40 23.08 -5.94 -67.26
N ASP A 41 22.44 -6.67 -68.18
CA ASP A 41 21.00 -6.96 -68.10
C ASP A 41 20.66 -7.84 -66.88
N GLU A 42 21.51 -8.82 -66.56
CA GLU A 42 21.39 -9.63 -65.34
C GLU A 42 21.55 -8.79 -64.07
N GLU A 43 22.54 -7.90 -64.04
CA GLU A 43 22.78 -7.01 -62.90
C GLU A 43 21.62 -6.02 -62.70
N ILE A 44 21.04 -5.49 -63.77
CA ILE A 44 19.85 -4.62 -63.72
C ILE A 44 18.66 -5.39 -63.15
N LYS A 45 18.40 -6.62 -63.62
CA LYS A 45 17.31 -7.47 -63.09
C LYS A 45 17.51 -7.80 -61.61
N SER A 46 18.73 -8.17 -61.23
CA SER A 46 19.07 -8.47 -59.83
C SER A 46 18.87 -7.24 -58.94
N LYS A 47 19.33 -6.06 -59.36
CA LYS A 47 19.10 -4.80 -58.62
C LYS A 47 17.61 -4.46 -58.52
N GLN A 48 16.83 -4.70 -59.57
CA GLN A 48 15.39 -4.48 -59.54
C GLN A 48 14.70 -5.42 -58.53
N GLN A 49 15.10 -6.69 -58.48
CA GLN A 49 14.57 -7.63 -57.49
C GLN A 49 14.92 -7.19 -56.05
N LEU A 50 16.18 -6.83 -55.79
CA LEU A 50 16.59 -6.34 -54.46
C LEU A 50 15.84 -5.07 -54.06
N ASN A 51 15.55 -4.17 -54.99
CA ASN A 51 14.75 -2.98 -54.71
C ASN A 51 13.30 -3.32 -54.34
N ASN A 52 12.71 -4.33 -54.96
CA ASN A 52 11.37 -4.81 -54.62
C ASN A 52 11.35 -5.44 -53.22
N GLU A 53 12.31 -6.31 -52.91
CA GLU A 53 12.46 -6.93 -51.58
C GLU A 53 12.69 -5.87 -50.49
N LEU A 54 13.50 -4.83 -50.79
CA LEU A 54 13.70 -3.70 -49.88
C LEU A 54 12.41 -2.89 -49.66
N ALA A 55 11.57 -2.74 -50.68
CA ALA A 55 10.28 -2.06 -50.55
C ALA A 55 9.30 -2.87 -49.69
N GLU A 56 9.27 -4.20 -49.84
CA GLU A 56 8.46 -5.11 -49.03
C GLU A 56 8.90 -5.05 -47.55
N MET A 57 10.20 -5.15 -47.27
CA MET A 57 10.72 -5.04 -45.90
C MET A 57 10.39 -3.68 -45.25
N ARG A 58 10.41 -2.59 -46.01
CA ARG A 58 9.99 -1.27 -45.51
C ARG A 58 8.51 -1.24 -45.15
N GLN A 59 7.67 -1.84 -45.98
CA GLN A 59 6.22 -1.93 -45.71
C GLN A 59 5.92 -2.79 -44.48
N GLU A 60 6.63 -3.91 -44.30
CA GLU A 60 6.50 -4.74 -43.11
C GLU A 60 6.94 -3.98 -41.85
N LEU A 61 8.06 -3.26 -41.91
CA LEU A 61 8.54 -2.45 -40.80
C LEU A 61 7.53 -1.36 -40.41
N ASP A 62 6.92 -0.68 -41.39
CA ASP A 62 5.86 0.31 -41.15
C ASP A 62 4.61 -0.33 -40.50
N SER A 63 4.24 -1.53 -40.93
CA SER A 63 3.11 -2.27 -40.35
C SER A 63 3.38 -2.68 -38.89
N VAL A 64 4.57 -3.21 -38.62
CA VAL A 64 5.01 -3.58 -37.27
C VAL A 64 5.10 -2.35 -36.37
N SER A 65 5.63 -1.23 -36.89
CA SER A 65 5.71 0.03 -36.15
C SER A 65 4.33 0.54 -35.73
N LYS A 66 3.35 0.53 -36.65
CA LYS A 66 1.96 0.93 -36.35
C LYS A 66 1.33 0.01 -35.31
N LYS A 67 1.53 -1.31 -35.44
CA LYS A 67 1.03 -2.28 -34.47
C LYS A 67 1.62 -2.02 -33.07
N HIS A 68 2.92 -1.81 -32.98
CA HIS A 68 3.59 -1.50 -31.72
C HIS A 68 3.06 -0.19 -31.09
N GLU A 69 2.84 0.85 -31.89
CA GLU A 69 2.25 2.12 -31.42
C GLU A 69 0.83 1.93 -30.85
N THR A 70 0.02 1.11 -31.51
CA THR A 70 -1.33 0.78 -31.03
C THR A 70 -1.30 -0.02 -29.72
N GLU A 71 -0.47 -1.06 -29.63
CA GLU A 71 -0.34 -1.89 -28.42
C GLU A 71 0.19 -1.07 -27.23
N THR A 72 1.14 -0.18 -27.49
CA THR A 72 1.69 0.72 -26.47
C THR A 72 0.61 1.69 -25.96
N SER A 73 -0.20 2.26 -26.86
CA SER A 73 -1.29 3.17 -26.50
C SER A 73 -2.38 2.47 -25.69
N GLU A 74 -2.75 1.24 -26.07
CA GLU A 74 -3.71 0.43 -25.33
C GLU A 74 -3.21 0.07 -23.93
N LEU A 75 -1.93 -0.30 -23.81
CA LEU A 75 -1.31 -0.62 -22.51
C LEU A 75 -1.28 0.61 -21.60
N GLN A 76 -0.91 1.77 -22.15
CA GLN A 76 -0.90 3.04 -21.42
C GLN A 76 -2.30 3.41 -20.92
N GLU A 77 -3.32 3.26 -21.76
CA GLU A 77 -4.71 3.56 -21.39
C GLU A 77 -5.25 2.58 -20.33
N LYS A 78 -4.97 1.28 -20.45
CA LYS A 78 -5.31 0.29 -19.42
C LYS A 78 -4.63 0.61 -18.09
N SER A 79 -3.34 0.97 -18.12
CA SER A 79 -2.62 1.40 -16.93
C SER A 79 -3.25 2.64 -16.29
N ARG A 80 -3.67 3.63 -17.11
CA ARG A 80 -4.34 4.84 -16.63
C ARG A 80 -5.68 4.51 -15.96
N GLN A 81 -6.49 3.65 -16.58
CA GLN A 81 -7.77 3.21 -16.03
C GLN A 81 -7.60 2.47 -14.70
N GLN A 82 -6.61 1.57 -14.62
CA GLN A 82 -6.31 0.85 -13.38
C GLN A 82 -5.90 1.81 -12.24
N VAL A 83 -5.05 2.80 -12.53
CA VAL A 83 -4.67 3.82 -11.56
C VAL A 83 -5.88 4.64 -11.09
N GLN A 84 -6.77 5.03 -12.01
CA GLN A 84 -8.00 5.74 -11.66
C GLN A 84 -8.93 4.90 -10.77
N GLN A 85 -9.08 3.61 -11.07
CA GLN A 85 -9.87 2.68 -10.26
C GLN A 85 -9.30 2.56 -8.83
N PHE A 86 -7.98 2.39 -8.71
CA PHE A 86 -7.33 2.37 -7.39
C PHE A 86 -7.52 3.68 -6.64
N GLN A 87 -7.42 4.82 -7.32
CA GLN A 87 -7.62 6.13 -6.70
C GLN A 87 -9.04 6.28 -6.13
N GLN A 88 -10.07 5.83 -6.87
CA GLN A 88 -11.45 5.84 -6.38
C GLN A 88 -11.65 4.92 -5.17
N MET A 89 -11.06 3.72 -5.18
CA MET A 89 -11.14 2.81 -4.03
C MET A 89 -10.46 3.38 -2.79
N ILE A 90 -9.29 4.02 -2.95
CA ILE A 90 -8.58 4.69 -1.86
C ILE A 90 -9.42 5.84 -1.30
N GLN A 91 -10.03 6.65 -2.17
CA GLN A 91 -10.90 7.75 -1.74
C GLN A 91 -12.10 7.23 -0.94
N GLY A 92 -12.80 6.20 -1.46
CA GLY A 92 -13.92 5.59 -0.76
C GLY A 92 -13.54 4.94 0.58
N ALA A 93 -12.36 4.33 0.68
CA ALA A 93 -11.85 3.78 1.94
C ALA A 93 -11.55 4.89 2.96
N ASN A 94 -10.96 6.01 2.53
CA ASN A 94 -10.68 7.15 3.41
C ASN A 94 -11.96 7.81 3.93
N GLU A 95 -13.00 7.94 3.10
CA GLU A 95 -14.30 8.47 3.52
C GLU A 95 -14.96 7.57 4.58
N LYS A 96 -14.91 6.24 4.39
CA LYS A 96 -15.38 5.28 5.40
C LYS A 96 -14.63 5.41 6.72
N LEU A 97 -13.29 5.47 6.67
CA LEU A 97 -12.46 5.65 7.86
C LEU A 97 -12.77 6.96 8.60
N GLU A 98 -13.03 8.04 7.87
CA GLU A 98 -13.38 9.32 8.50
C GLU A 98 -14.77 9.27 9.16
N ASN A 99 -15.73 8.59 8.54
CA ASN A 99 -17.04 8.35 9.14
C ASN A 99 -16.95 7.48 10.40
N GLU A 100 -16.12 6.43 10.39
CA GLU A 100 -15.83 5.61 11.57
C GLU A 100 -15.17 6.43 12.69
N ARG A 101 -14.21 7.31 12.37
CA ARG A 101 -13.60 8.22 13.35
C ARG A 101 -14.62 9.16 13.98
N LYS A 102 -15.55 9.71 13.19
CA LYS A 102 -16.64 10.56 13.71
C LYS A 102 -17.57 9.79 14.62
N SER A 103 -18.00 8.59 14.20
CA SER A 103 -18.82 7.69 15.00
C SER A 103 -18.14 7.32 16.33
N LYS A 104 -16.85 6.97 16.29
CA LYS A 104 -16.06 6.67 17.49
C LYS A 104 -15.99 7.87 18.45
N LYS A 105 -15.73 9.08 17.94
CA LYS A 105 -15.74 10.30 18.75
C LYS A 105 -17.09 10.55 19.42
N GLN A 106 -18.20 10.24 18.74
CA GLN A 106 -19.54 10.34 19.31
C GLN A 106 -19.72 9.33 20.46
N LEU A 107 -19.36 8.07 20.23
CA LEU A 107 -19.42 7.02 21.27
C LEU A 107 -18.55 7.37 22.49
N ASP A 108 -17.35 7.91 22.28
CA ASP A 108 -16.48 8.34 23.38
C ASP A 108 -17.12 9.48 24.19
N SER A 109 -17.82 10.40 23.53
CA SER A 109 -18.59 11.47 24.19
C SER A 109 -19.77 10.94 25.00
N GLU A 110 -20.53 9.99 24.46
CA GLU A 110 -21.63 9.32 25.17
C GLU A 110 -21.12 8.50 26.37
N LEU A 111 -20.01 7.78 26.21
CA LEU A 111 -19.37 7.04 27.28
C LEU A 111 -18.89 7.98 28.41
N ALA A 112 -18.33 9.15 28.06
CA ALA A 112 -17.95 10.15 29.04
C ALA A 112 -19.15 10.68 29.84
N LYS A 113 -20.29 10.92 29.18
CA LYS A 113 -21.55 11.30 29.86
C LYS A 113 -22.03 10.22 30.82
N MET A 114 -22.10 8.96 30.39
CA MET A 114 -22.51 7.86 31.26
C MET A 114 -21.58 7.67 32.46
N ARG A 115 -20.27 7.85 32.28
CA ARG A 115 -19.30 7.83 33.39
C ARG A 115 -19.55 8.96 34.39
N GLN A 116 -19.89 10.15 33.90
CA GLN A 116 -20.24 11.28 34.76
C GLN A 116 -21.55 11.04 35.52
N GLU A 117 -22.58 10.52 34.86
CA GLU A 117 -23.84 10.15 35.50
C GLU A 117 -23.63 9.10 36.60
N LEU A 118 -22.79 8.08 36.35
CA LEU A 118 -22.47 7.07 37.35
C LEU A 118 -21.72 7.66 38.55
N ALA A 119 -20.81 8.61 38.32
CA ALA A 119 -20.11 9.30 39.40
C ALA A 119 -21.09 10.12 40.28
N ASN A 120 -22.04 10.82 39.66
CA ASN A 120 -23.08 11.56 40.38
C ASN A 120 -23.97 10.63 41.22
N VAL A 121 -24.46 9.53 40.63
CA VAL A 121 -25.28 8.54 41.36
C VAL A 121 -24.50 7.90 42.51
N SER A 122 -23.19 7.67 42.34
CA SER A 122 -22.34 7.16 43.41
C SER A 122 -22.23 8.17 44.56
N ALA A 123 -22.06 9.46 44.27
CA ALA A 123 -22.01 10.52 45.26
C ALA A 123 -23.33 10.65 46.03
N ASP A 124 -24.47 10.62 45.32
CA ASP A 124 -25.82 10.65 45.90
C ASP A 124 -26.04 9.45 46.83
N LYS A 125 -25.58 8.26 46.42
CA LYS A 125 -25.65 7.04 47.25
C LYS A 125 -24.84 7.17 48.53
N GLU A 126 -23.63 7.71 48.47
CA GLU A 126 -22.80 7.94 49.66
C GLU A 126 -23.42 8.97 50.60
N GLU A 127 -24.04 10.03 50.07
CA GLU A 127 -24.77 11.01 50.86
C GLU A 127 -25.99 10.37 51.55
N LEU A 128 -26.75 9.55 50.84
CA LEU A 128 -27.88 8.82 51.40
C LEU A 128 -27.45 7.86 52.53
N LEU A 129 -26.32 7.17 52.36
CA LEU A 129 -25.76 6.32 53.42
C LEU A 129 -25.36 7.13 54.66
N ARG A 130 -24.71 8.30 54.47
CA ARG A 130 -24.39 9.21 55.58
C ARG A 130 -25.65 9.70 56.31
N ALA A 131 -26.71 10.06 55.56
CA ALA A 131 -27.98 10.49 56.14
C ALA A 131 -28.65 9.35 56.94
N TYR A 132 -28.65 8.14 56.40
CA TYR A 132 -29.18 6.95 57.10
C TYR A 132 -28.43 6.66 58.41
N ASP A 133 -27.10 6.75 58.41
CA ASP A 133 -26.30 6.57 59.62
C ASP A 133 -26.63 7.64 60.68
N GLN A 134 -26.84 8.90 60.26
CA GLN A 134 -27.29 9.97 61.15
C GLN A 134 -28.68 9.68 61.74
N GLU A 135 -29.63 9.23 60.92
CA GLU A 135 -30.97 8.84 61.39
C GLU A 135 -30.89 7.69 62.41
N GLN A 136 -30.03 6.70 62.19
CA GLN A 136 -29.82 5.61 63.15
C GLN A 136 -29.29 6.11 64.50
N VAL A 137 -28.39 7.09 64.51
CA VAL A 137 -27.91 7.73 65.75
C VAL A 137 -29.04 8.47 66.47
N ILE A 138 -29.91 9.17 65.74
CA ILE A 138 -31.07 9.86 66.34
C ILE A 138 -32.06 8.84 66.92
N VAL A 139 -32.39 7.80 66.17
CA VAL A 139 -33.32 6.73 66.59
C VAL A 139 -32.81 6.03 67.86
N THR A 140 -31.52 5.71 67.93
CA THR A 140 -30.92 5.11 69.13
C THR A 140 -30.94 6.06 70.33
N THR A 141 -30.72 7.36 70.11
CA THR A 141 -30.84 8.39 71.16
C THR A 141 -32.27 8.49 71.70
N LEU A 142 -33.27 8.63 70.82
CA LEU A 142 -34.68 8.67 71.18
C LEU A 142 -35.11 7.39 71.91
N LYS A 143 -34.62 6.22 71.46
CA LYS A 143 -34.89 4.94 72.14
C LYS A 143 -34.38 4.94 73.58
N ASN A 144 -33.19 5.48 73.82
CA ASN A 144 -32.64 5.61 75.16
C ASN A 144 -33.47 6.56 76.03
N GLU A 145 -33.91 7.70 75.49
CA GLU A 145 -34.78 8.66 76.19
C GLU A 145 -36.17 8.05 76.53
N VAL A 146 -36.74 7.26 75.63
CA VAL A 146 -37.98 6.52 75.90
C VAL A 146 -37.79 5.52 77.03
N GLU A 147 -36.65 4.83 77.10
CA GLU A 147 -36.37 3.90 78.19
C GLU A 147 -36.13 4.61 79.53
N THR A 148 -35.47 5.78 79.54
CA THR A 148 -35.30 6.57 80.78
C THR A 148 -36.65 7.11 81.28
N THR A 149 -37.48 7.64 80.39
CA THR A 149 -38.84 8.13 80.75
C THR A 149 -39.76 7.00 81.21
N LYS A 150 -39.72 5.81 80.59
CA LYS A 150 -40.43 4.62 81.10
C LYS A 150 -40.01 4.27 82.52
N LYS A 151 -38.71 4.28 82.83
CA LYS A 151 -38.21 4.02 84.19
C LYS A 151 -38.70 5.08 85.18
N ALA A 152 -38.65 6.35 84.81
CA ALA A 152 -39.16 7.45 85.64
C ALA A 152 -40.67 7.31 85.91
N ASN A 153 -41.45 6.99 84.88
CA ASN A 153 -42.89 6.73 85.02
C ASN A 153 -43.19 5.53 85.91
N LYS A 154 -42.39 4.46 85.86
CA LYS A 154 -42.51 3.32 86.78
C LYS A 154 -42.34 3.77 88.23
N VAL A 155 -41.28 4.55 88.53
CA VAL A 155 -41.03 5.09 89.87
C VAL A 155 -42.18 5.99 90.35
N LEU A 156 -42.72 6.85 89.48
CA LEU A 156 -43.88 7.69 89.77
C LEU A 156 -45.13 6.86 90.08
N LYS A 157 -45.40 5.83 89.28
CA LYS A 157 -46.51 4.90 89.49
C LYS A 157 -46.40 4.16 90.83
N ASP A 158 -45.21 3.68 91.17
CA ASP A 158 -44.94 3.00 92.44
C ASP A 158 -45.15 3.96 93.63
N LYS A 159 -44.72 5.23 93.50
CA LYS A 159 -45.01 6.28 94.51
C LYS A 159 -46.50 6.57 94.64
N LEU A 160 -47.24 6.66 93.54
CA LEU A 160 -48.70 6.88 93.56
C LEU A 160 -49.44 5.70 94.21
N LEU A 161 -49.05 4.45 93.90
CA LEU A 161 -49.59 3.26 94.54
C LEU A 161 -49.37 3.27 96.06
N ASN A 162 -48.16 3.63 96.51
CA ASN A 162 -47.87 3.79 97.94
C ASN A 162 -48.72 4.89 98.60
N LEU A 163 -48.91 6.03 97.94
CA LEU A 163 -49.79 7.09 98.43
C LEU A 163 -51.26 6.64 98.49
N GLN A 164 -51.73 5.85 97.52
CA GLN A 164 -53.10 5.33 97.53
C GLN A 164 -53.35 4.33 98.66
N GLN A 165 -52.33 3.53 99.04
CA GLN A 165 -52.39 2.65 100.21
C GLN A 165 -52.46 3.41 101.54
N LEU A 166 -51.98 4.66 101.60
CA LEU A 166 -52.06 5.52 102.79
C LEU A 166 -53.42 6.22 102.96
N ILE A 167 -54.30 6.21 101.94
CA ILE A 167 -55.55 6.99 101.91
C ILE A 167 -56.81 6.13 102.20
N THR A 168 -56.73 4.83 102.46
CA THR A 168 -57.90 4.09 102.96
C THR A 168 -58.13 4.32 104.45
N PRO A 169 -59.29 4.90 104.82
CA PRO A 169 -60.28 4.11 105.53
C PRO A 169 -61.59 3.95 104.73
N SER A 170 -62.11 2.73 104.79
CA SER A 170 -63.53 2.33 104.73
C SER A 170 -64.58 3.39 104.34
N ALA A 171 -65.22 3.22 103.18
CA ALA A 171 -66.69 3.27 103.05
C ALA A 171 -67.15 3.06 101.59
N THR A 172 -67.98 2.04 101.44
CA THR A 172 -68.96 1.81 100.39
C THR A 172 -69.71 3.08 99.97
N SER A 173 -69.75 3.43 98.68
CA SER A 173 -70.99 3.91 98.05
C SER A 173 -70.97 3.78 96.53
N HIS A 174 -72.10 3.27 96.06
CA HIS A 174 -72.50 3.01 94.69
C HIS A 174 -72.95 4.34 94.06
N ILE A 175 -72.27 4.83 93.03
CA ILE A 175 -72.79 5.91 92.17
C ILE A 175 -72.58 5.54 90.71
N GLN A 176 -73.71 5.42 90.03
CA GLN A 176 -73.90 5.14 88.62
C GLN A 176 -74.39 6.45 87.97
N LEU A 177 -73.71 6.95 86.93
CA LEU A 177 -74.20 7.95 85.95
C LEU A 177 -73.07 8.31 84.94
N PRO A 178 -73.34 8.97 83.80
CA PRO A 178 -74.09 8.51 82.63
C PRO A 178 -73.21 8.49 81.35
N ALA A 179 -73.74 7.89 80.30
CA ALA A 179 -73.24 8.05 78.93
C ALA A 179 -73.31 9.52 78.47
N PRO A 180 -72.32 10.01 77.69
CA PRO A 180 -72.52 11.13 76.79
C PRO A 180 -72.62 10.62 75.34
N HIS A 181 -73.75 10.94 74.73
CA HIS A 181 -73.88 11.11 73.29
C HIS A 181 -73.06 12.32 72.82
N GLY A 182 -72.66 12.30 71.54
CA GLY A 182 -72.20 13.50 70.82
C GLY A 182 -70.87 13.26 70.11
N ALA A 183 -70.88 12.90 68.83
CA ALA A 183 -70.93 13.84 67.70
C ALA A 183 -69.57 14.52 67.47
N GLY A 184 -68.93 14.17 66.36
CA GLY A 184 -67.69 14.79 65.91
C GLY A 184 -67.00 13.93 64.86
N GLY A 185 -67.62 13.79 63.69
CA GLY A 185 -66.92 13.30 62.51
C GLY A 185 -65.80 14.28 62.16
N PHE A 186 -64.59 13.98 62.63
CA PHE A 186 -63.39 14.61 62.09
C PHE A 186 -63.05 13.92 60.79
N GLN A 187 -63.22 14.68 59.72
CA GLN A 187 -62.77 14.36 58.39
C GLN A 187 -61.32 13.86 58.47
N HIS A 188 -61.07 12.69 57.89
CA HIS A 188 -59.73 12.26 57.55
C HIS A 188 -59.14 13.31 56.60
N ALA A 189 -58.37 14.25 57.14
CA ALA A 189 -57.43 15.01 56.36
C ALA A 189 -56.36 14.00 55.92
N SER A 190 -56.56 13.47 54.71
CA SER A 190 -55.57 12.78 53.92
C SER A 190 -54.37 13.72 53.77
N HIS A 191 -53.39 13.62 54.66
CA HIS A 191 -52.07 14.16 54.40
C HIS A 191 -51.52 13.42 53.18
N PRO A 192 -51.22 14.11 52.06
CA PRO A 192 -50.52 13.47 50.97
C PRO A 192 -49.10 13.15 51.46
N LEU A 193 -48.71 11.89 51.30
CA LEU A 193 -47.31 11.48 51.32
C LEU A 193 -46.51 12.43 50.41
N PRO A 194 -45.31 12.89 50.81
CA PRO A 194 -44.44 13.60 49.89
C PRO A 194 -43.90 12.59 48.87
N THR A 195 -44.59 12.48 47.74
CA THR A 195 -44.08 11.81 46.56
C THR A 195 -43.08 12.75 45.89
N THR A 196 -41.86 12.83 46.39
CA THR A 196 -40.71 13.28 45.61
C THR A 196 -40.18 12.10 44.80
N ILE A 197 -40.99 11.64 43.85
CA ILE A 197 -40.48 10.88 42.70
C ILE A 197 -39.87 11.91 41.77
N GLY A 198 -38.55 11.80 41.60
CA GLY A 198 -37.75 12.64 40.73
C GLY A 198 -38.38 12.83 39.35
N THR A 199 -38.46 14.09 38.96
CA THR A 199 -38.78 14.57 37.63
C THR A 199 -37.82 13.94 36.62
N ARG A 200 -38.25 12.86 35.97
CA ARG A 200 -37.64 12.42 34.71
C ARG A 200 -37.99 13.47 33.65
N HIS A 201 -37.00 14.22 33.21
CA HIS A 201 -37.06 14.98 31.97
C HIS A 201 -37.24 14.00 30.81
N ASN A 202 -38.48 13.89 30.33
CA ASN A 202 -38.79 13.34 29.02
C ASN A 202 -38.34 14.36 27.98
N ILE A 203 -37.16 14.13 27.42
CA ILE A 203 -36.71 14.81 26.21
C ILE A 203 -37.52 14.23 25.05
N VAL A 204 -38.47 15.03 24.56
CA VAL A 204 -39.12 14.86 23.27
C VAL A 204 -38.05 15.03 22.19
N PRO A 205 -37.86 14.09 21.25
CA PRO A 205 -37.12 14.39 20.03
C PRO A 205 -38.02 15.24 19.13
N SER A 206 -37.69 16.53 19.02
CA SER A 206 -38.18 17.38 17.94
C SER A 206 -37.68 16.81 16.61
N ALA A 207 -38.59 16.16 15.88
CA ALA A 207 -38.42 15.93 14.45
C ALA A 207 -38.42 17.30 13.75
N GLN A 208 -37.23 17.75 13.33
CA GLN A 208 -37.12 18.81 12.34
C GLN A 208 -37.54 18.27 10.99
N VAL A 209 -38.77 18.56 10.62
CA VAL A 209 -39.17 18.71 9.22
C VAL A 209 -38.51 20.00 8.71
N SER A 210 -37.47 19.87 7.92
CA SER A 210 -37.03 20.93 7.01
C SER A 210 -37.08 20.37 5.60
N GLY A 211 -38.19 20.66 4.94
CA GLY A 211 -38.29 20.59 3.49
C GLY A 211 -37.37 21.64 2.88
N GLY A 212 -36.55 21.19 1.94
CA GLY A 212 -35.71 22.02 1.09
C GLY A 212 -35.58 21.35 -0.26
N SER A 213 -36.68 21.36 -1.02
CA SER A 213 -36.75 20.97 -2.42
C SER A 213 -35.74 21.81 -3.22
N LYS A 214 -34.64 21.21 -3.66
CA LYS A 214 -33.83 21.80 -4.72
C LYS A 214 -34.49 21.48 -6.05
N GLN A 215 -34.99 22.55 -6.65
CA GLN A 215 -35.55 22.64 -7.98
C GLN A 215 -34.56 22.10 -9.01
N VAL A 216 -35.06 21.18 -9.84
CA VAL A 216 -34.58 20.97 -11.20
C VAL A 216 -34.97 22.22 -11.98
N VAL A 217 -33.99 23.06 -12.30
CA VAL A 217 -34.13 24.09 -13.34
C VAL A 217 -33.52 23.49 -14.61
N GLN A 218 -34.40 23.04 -15.49
CA GLN A 218 -34.12 23.04 -16.92
C GLN A 218 -33.95 24.50 -17.34
N SER A 219 -32.82 24.82 -17.94
CA SER A 219 -32.67 26.00 -18.77
C SER A 219 -31.95 25.54 -20.02
N ASP A 220 -32.74 25.28 -21.04
CA ASP A 220 -32.32 25.33 -22.44
C ASP A 220 -31.82 26.76 -22.70
N GLY A 221 -30.61 26.86 -23.22
CA GLY A 221 -29.90 28.11 -23.43
C GLY A 221 -28.86 27.96 -24.52
N ASP A 222 -29.36 27.84 -25.74
CA ASP A 222 -28.62 28.15 -26.96
C ASP A 222 -27.93 29.52 -26.83
N GLY A 223 -26.62 29.56 -27.07
CA GLY A 223 -25.83 30.76 -26.82
C GLY A 223 -24.46 30.68 -27.45
N ASN A 224 -24.46 30.69 -28.78
CA ASN A 224 -23.33 30.99 -29.67
C ASN A 224 -22.39 32.06 -29.08
N GLY A 225 -21.09 31.79 -29.06
CA GLY A 225 -20.10 32.72 -28.52
C GLY A 225 -18.68 32.35 -28.90
N ASP A 226 -18.40 32.38 -30.21
CA ASP A 226 -17.05 32.41 -30.78
C ASP A 226 -16.23 33.54 -30.15
N GLY A 227 -15.29 33.15 -29.29
CA GLY A 227 -14.30 34.03 -28.67
C GLY A 227 -12.90 33.71 -29.17
N VAL A 228 -12.68 33.79 -30.49
CA VAL A 228 -11.35 33.75 -31.10
C VAL A 228 -10.61 35.04 -30.75
N LEU A 229 -9.66 34.96 -29.81
CA LEU A 229 -8.71 36.01 -29.51
C LEU A 229 -7.72 36.15 -30.67
N ILE A 230 -8.03 37.10 -31.57
CA ILE A 230 -7.11 37.64 -32.57
C ILE A 230 -6.16 38.61 -31.86
N LEU A 231 -4.88 38.24 -31.75
CA LEU A 231 -3.81 39.18 -31.43
C LEU A 231 -3.47 40.02 -32.68
N PRO A 232 -3.30 41.35 -32.56
CA PRO A 232 -2.96 42.19 -33.69
C PRO A 232 -1.46 42.15 -34.02
N LYS A 233 -1.21 42.10 -35.33
CA LYS A 233 0.06 42.43 -35.99
C LYS A 233 0.62 43.76 -35.47
N THR A 234 1.92 43.78 -35.18
CA THR A 234 2.75 44.98 -35.33
C THR A 234 3.72 44.76 -36.48
N GLU A 235 3.80 45.79 -37.30
CA GLU A 235 4.55 45.90 -38.54
C GLU A 235 6.01 46.31 -38.32
N GLN A 236 6.86 45.82 -39.22
CA GLN A 236 7.93 46.53 -39.93
C GLN A 236 9.15 47.10 -39.17
N THR A 237 10.30 46.48 -39.45
CA THR A 237 11.57 47.16 -39.82
C THR A 237 12.41 46.12 -40.59
N ALA A 238 12.37 46.12 -41.92
CA ALA A 238 13.29 46.80 -42.85
C ALA A 238 14.66 46.09 -43.04
N THR A 239 14.83 45.57 -44.27
CA THR A 239 16.07 45.53 -45.10
C THR A 239 17.24 44.65 -44.61
N THR A 240 17.73 43.66 -45.36
CA THR A 240 18.63 43.87 -46.50
C THR A 240 18.89 42.56 -47.26
N ILE A 241 18.72 42.62 -48.59
CA ILE A 241 19.21 41.67 -49.59
C ILE A 241 20.71 41.93 -49.76
N LEU A 242 21.58 40.93 -49.55
CA LEU A 242 22.86 40.77 -50.26
C LEU A 242 23.41 39.34 -50.04
N HIS A 243 23.36 38.51 -51.09
CA HIS A 243 24.39 37.50 -51.40
C HIS A 243 25.44 38.21 -52.28
N PRO A 244 26.75 37.89 -52.17
CA PRO A 244 27.27 36.72 -52.90
C PRO A 244 28.43 35.96 -52.22
N ASP A 245 28.67 34.76 -52.73
CA ASP A 245 29.95 34.01 -52.83
C ASP A 245 31.06 34.29 -51.80
N SER A 246 31.41 33.26 -51.02
CA SER A 246 32.77 33.06 -50.49
C SER A 246 33.01 31.59 -50.10
N ASN A 247 34.18 31.09 -50.51
CA ASN A 247 34.77 29.77 -50.32
C ASN A 247 34.65 29.17 -48.90
N PRO A 248 34.59 27.83 -48.75
CA PRO A 248 34.72 27.16 -47.47
C PRO A 248 36.13 26.61 -47.30
N ASP A 249 37.09 27.45 -46.93
CA ASP A 249 38.39 27.00 -46.42
C ASP A 249 39.06 28.17 -45.71
N ASP A 250 38.67 28.38 -44.45
CA ASP A 250 39.52 28.98 -43.41
C ASP A 250 38.73 28.96 -42.10
N THR A 251 38.95 27.90 -41.32
CA THR A 251 38.44 27.78 -39.96
C THR A 251 39.30 28.68 -39.06
N PRO A 252 38.76 29.74 -38.43
CA PRO A 252 39.54 30.51 -37.49
C PRO A 252 39.68 29.68 -36.21
N LEU A 253 40.91 29.23 -35.94
CA LEU A 253 41.26 28.62 -34.66
C LEU A 253 41.05 29.66 -33.55
N LEU A 254 39.91 29.55 -32.87
CA LEU A 254 39.63 30.23 -31.61
C LEU A 254 40.77 29.97 -30.63
N SER A 255 41.35 31.05 -30.11
CA SER A 255 42.46 30.97 -29.18
C SER A 255 42.03 30.26 -27.88
N LYS A 256 42.94 29.51 -27.26
CA LYS A 256 42.69 28.78 -26.00
C LYS A 256 42.22 29.72 -24.86
N GLU A 257 42.56 31.00 -24.93
CA GLU A 257 42.10 32.04 -24.00
C GLU A 257 40.64 32.45 -24.21
N GLU A 258 40.12 32.40 -25.44
CA GLU A 258 38.71 32.69 -25.73
C GLU A 258 37.78 31.54 -25.34
N MET A 259 38.20 30.28 -25.53
CA MET A 259 37.44 29.12 -25.03
C MET A 259 37.31 29.11 -23.50
N THR A 260 38.35 29.57 -22.79
CA THR A 260 38.32 29.64 -21.32
C THR A 260 37.42 30.76 -20.81
N LYS A 261 37.23 31.85 -21.58
CA LYS A 261 36.28 32.92 -21.24
C LYS A 261 34.81 32.53 -21.48
N MET A 262 34.52 31.74 -22.52
CA MET A 262 33.15 31.24 -22.74
C MET A 262 32.71 30.20 -21.69
N PHE A 263 33.62 29.35 -21.21
CA PHE A 263 33.29 28.41 -20.13
C PHE A 263 33.11 29.09 -18.76
N LYS A 264 33.74 30.23 -18.52
CA LYS A 264 33.60 30.96 -17.25
C LYS A 264 32.29 31.74 -17.12
N TRP A 265 31.55 31.95 -18.21
CA TRP A 265 30.25 32.64 -18.18
C TRP A 265 29.07 31.72 -17.91
N HIS A 266 29.24 30.39 -18.02
CA HIS A 266 28.15 29.43 -17.86
C HIS A 266 27.92 28.95 -16.41
N ASP A 267 28.85 29.24 -15.48
CA ASP A 267 28.71 28.91 -14.05
C ASP A 267 28.12 30.05 -13.20
N GLN A 268 27.69 31.16 -13.81
CA GLN A 268 27.12 32.33 -13.11
C GLN A 268 25.67 32.68 -13.51
N GLN A 269 24.98 31.81 -14.25
CA GLN A 269 23.51 31.87 -14.42
C GLN A 269 22.77 30.73 -13.69
N GLY A 270 23.42 30.14 -12.69
CA GLY A 270 22.73 29.32 -11.70
C GLY A 270 22.17 30.17 -10.58
N SER A 271 20.84 30.29 -10.55
CA SER A 271 20.07 30.44 -9.31
C SER A 271 19.93 31.84 -8.70
N SER A 272 19.16 32.70 -9.36
CA SER A 272 18.52 33.85 -8.70
C SER A 272 17.01 33.85 -8.95
N ASP A 273 16.38 32.70 -8.70
CA ASP A 273 14.92 32.58 -8.56
C ASP A 273 14.60 31.64 -7.38
N TRP A 274 15.02 32.06 -6.18
CA TRP A 274 14.53 31.50 -4.91
C TRP A 274 13.46 32.41 -4.33
N THR A 275 12.36 32.57 -5.06
CA THR A 275 11.06 32.73 -4.41
C THR A 275 10.36 31.38 -4.48
N GLN A 276 10.85 30.41 -3.71
CA GLN A 276 10.01 29.28 -3.34
C GLN A 276 8.82 29.87 -2.59
N SER A 277 7.64 29.81 -3.21
CA SER A 277 6.39 30.12 -2.53
C SER A 277 6.37 29.37 -1.19
N PRO A 278 6.03 30.02 -0.07
CA PRO A 278 5.98 29.39 1.26
C PRO A 278 5.25 28.04 1.25
N GLN A 279 4.26 27.89 0.37
CA GLN A 279 3.49 26.68 0.14
C GLN A 279 4.32 25.47 -0.35
N GLN A 280 5.34 25.66 -1.18
CA GLN A 280 6.21 24.55 -1.63
C GLN A 280 7.16 24.08 -0.53
N VAL A 281 7.56 24.98 0.39
CA VAL A 281 8.38 24.63 1.55
C VAL A 281 7.55 23.82 2.54
N GLU A 282 6.29 24.20 2.75
CA GLU A 282 5.34 23.45 3.59
C GLU A 282 5.05 22.05 3.03
N ASP A 283 4.79 21.92 1.72
CA ASP A 283 4.56 20.63 1.09
C ASP A 283 5.78 19.70 1.16
N SER A 284 6.99 20.26 1.00
CA SER A 284 8.25 19.52 1.15
C SER A 284 8.45 19.04 2.60
N LEU A 285 8.15 19.90 3.58
CA LEU A 285 8.25 19.57 5.01
C LEU A 285 7.24 18.48 5.42
N VAL A 286 6.01 18.54 4.91
CA VAL A 286 4.98 17.52 5.13
C VAL A 286 5.39 16.18 4.50
N LYS A 287 5.96 16.21 3.29
CA LYS A 287 6.44 15.01 2.61
C LYS A 287 7.62 14.37 3.34
N GLU A 288 8.54 15.17 3.89
CA GLU A 288 9.65 14.65 4.68
C GLU A 288 9.21 14.11 6.04
N LYS A 289 8.25 14.76 6.72
CA LYS A 289 7.66 14.25 7.95
C LYS A 289 6.99 12.90 7.73
N LYS A 290 6.23 12.74 6.64
CA LYS A 290 5.59 11.47 6.27
C LYS A 290 6.61 10.36 5.96
N ARG A 291 7.75 10.70 5.34
CA ARG A 291 8.86 9.75 5.14
C ARG A 291 9.47 9.28 6.46
N LYS A 292 9.65 10.17 7.43
CA LYS A 292 10.19 9.81 8.76
C LYS A 292 9.22 8.93 9.56
N GLU A 293 7.92 9.17 9.43
CA GLU A 293 6.88 8.35 10.06
C GLU A 293 6.84 6.93 9.48
N LEU A 294 6.88 6.79 8.16
CA LEU A 294 6.96 5.48 7.49
C LEU A 294 8.25 4.72 7.81
N ALA A 295 9.38 5.41 7.94
CA ALA A 295 10.64 4.78 8.35
C ALA A 295 10.54 4.20 9.76
N LYS A 296 9.91 4.93 10.69
CA LYS A 296 9.69 4.46 12.06
C LYS A 296 8.72 3.26 12.11
N GLU A 297 7.65 3.29 11.32
CA GLU A 297 6.69 2.18 11.22
C GLU A 297 7.35 0.91 10.64
N ALA A 298 8.26 1.06 9.68
CA ALA A 298 9.04 -0.06 9.15
C ALA A 298 9.97 -0.68 10.21
N ASP A 299 10.65 0.14 11.01
CA ASP A 299 11.51 -0.33 12.11
C ASP A 299 10.69 -1.07 13.20
N ASP A 300 9.52 -0.55 13.56
CA ASP A 300 8.60 -1.19 14.51
C ASP A 300 8.08 -2.55 13.98
N ALA A 301 7.77 -2.64 12.68
CA ALA A 301 7.35 -3.88 12.04
C ALA A 301 8.45 -4.95 12.04
N VAL A 302 9.71 -4.55 11.80
CA VAL A 302 10.87 -5.46 11.88
C VAL A 302 11.03 -6.00 13.30
N LEU A 303 10.88 -5.16 14.33
CA LEU A 303 10.93 -5.59 15.73
C LEU A 303 9.83 -6.60 16.09
N GLU A 304 8.60 -6.42 15.59
CA GLU A 304 7.52 -7.39 15.87
C GLU A 304 7.75 -8.74 15.18
N VAL A 305 8.30 -8.74 13.95
CA VAL A 305 8.70 -9.98 13.26
C VAL A 305 9.81 -10.71 14.04
N GLU A 306 10.79 -9.99 14.57
CA GLU A 306 11.85 -10.54 15.41
C GLU A 306 11.26 -11.17 16.69
N ARG A 307 10.30 -10.50 17.33
CA ARG A 307 9.59 -10.98 18.53
C ARG A 307 8.79 -12.26 18.25
N LEU A 308 8.09 -12.33 17.13
CA LEU A 308 7.37 -13.53 16.69
C LEU A 308 8.33 -14.70 16.43
N ARG A 309 9.48 -14.43 15.79
CA ARG A 309 10.53 -15.45 15.59
C ARG A 309 11.09 -16.00 16.90
N GLN A 310 11.28 -15.16 17.90
CA GLN A 310 11.73 -15.61 19.24
C GLN A 310 10.69 -16.47 19.96
N ASN A 311 9.40 -16.17 19.78
CA ASN A 311 8.32 -16.99 20.35
C ASN A 311 8.22 -18.37 19.69
N VAL A 312 8.49 -18.48 18.38
CA VAL A 312 8.52 -19.77 17.67
C VAL A 312 9.74 -20.61 18.02
N LYS A 313 10.87 -19.98 18.41
CA LYS A 313 12.12 -20.67 18.78
C LYS A 313 12.18 -21.19 20.22
N LYS A 314 11.14 -21.02 21.04
CA LYS A 314 11.08 -21.71 22.34
C LYS A 314 10.54 -23.13 22.14
N PRO A 315 11.38 -24.19 22.21
CA PRO A 315 10.87 -25.55 22.21
C PRO A 315 9.97 -25.74 23.43
N SER A 316 8.71 -26.11 23.17
CA SER A 316 7.76 -26.53 24.18
C SER A 316 8.34 -27.72 24.93
N SER A 317 8.87 -27.47 26.14
CA SER A 317 9.24 -28.51 27.08
C SER A 317 7.97 -29.00 27.77
N PHE A 318 7.27 -29.93 27.12
CA PHE A 318 6.26 -30.72 27.79
C PHE A 318 6.93 -31.58 28.88
N PRO A 319 6.45 -31.54 30.13
CA PRO A 319 6.94 -32.44 31.16
C PRO A 319 6.42 -33.85 30.84
N MET A 320 7.33 -34.81 30.61
CA MET A 320 6.98 -36.22 30.53
C MET A 320 6.42 -36.68 31.88
N GLU A 321 5.12 -36.92 31.91
CA GLU A 321 4.43 -37.54 33.02
C GLU A 321 4.76 -39.03 33.06
N LYS A 322 5.25 -39.45 34.23
CA LYS A 322 5.82 -40.77 34.52
C LYS A 322 4.70 -41.82 34.58
N LEU A 323 4.73 -42.79 33.66
CA LEU A 323 3.92 -44.02 33.74
C LEU A 323 4.30 -44.88 34.95
N PRO A 324 3.33 -45.41 35.74
CA PRO A 324 3.58 -46.46 36.73
C PRO A 324 3.34 -47.88 36.15
N PRO A 325 3.96 -48.92 36.73
CA PRO A 325 3.90 -50.29 36.20
C PRO A 325 2.66 -51.06 36.67
N PRO A 326 2.30 -52.19 36.01
CA PRO A 326 1.07 -52.91 36.27
C PRO A 326 1.27 -54.03 37.30
N SER A 327 0.40 -54.14 38.30
CA SER A 327 0.15 -55.42 38.97
C SER A 327 -1.19 -55.48 39.72
N GLN A 328 -2.03 -56.40 39.25
CA GLN A 328 -2.93 -57.34 39.94
C GLN A 328 -4.12 -56.87 40.83
N GLN A 329 -5.27 -57.52 40.53
CA GLN A 329 -6.36 -57.96 41.43
C GLN A 329 -7.28 -56.84 42.01
N THR A 330 -8.61 -56.92 42.08
CA THR A 330 -9.63 -57.99 42.01
C THR A 330 -11.02 -57.39 41.63
N SER A 331 -11.85 -58.20 40.94
CA SER A 331 -13.32 -58.30 41.03
C SER A 331 -14.22 -57.06 41.25
N SER A 332 -15.17 -56.82 40.33
CA SER A 332 -16.60 -57.13 40.56
C SER A 332 -17.54 -56.64 39.44
N LYS A 333 -18.29 -57.61 38.88
CA LYS A 333 -19.69 -57.57 38.41
C LYS A 333 -20.36 -56.22 38.07
N GLN A 334 -20.80 -56.10 36.81
CA GLN A 334 -22.24 -56.10 36.39
C GLN A 334 -22.30 -55.98 34.84
N LYS A 335 -22.72 -57.04 34.13
CA LYS A 335 -24.06 -57.19 33.48
C LYS A 335 -24.49 -55.92 32.72
N THR A 336 -24.54 -55.92 31.38
CA THR A 336 -25.73 -56.35 30.58
C THR A 336 -25.32 -56.44 29.08
N LYS A 337 -25.35 -57.64 28.45
CA LYS A 337 -26.22 -58.08 27.31
C LYS A 337 -26.53 -56.97 26.26
N GLN A 338 -26.33 -57.10 24.94
CA GLN A 338 -26.69 -58.12 23.93
C GLN A 338 -25.74 -57.94 22.70
N LYS A 339 -25.09 -58.92 22.07
CA LYS A 339 -25.55 -60.01 21.15
C LYS A 339 -26.44 -59.48 20.01
N VAL A 340 -25.99 -59.46 18.74
CA VAL A 340 -26.34 -60.41 17.63
C VAL A 340 -25.44 -60.04 16.42
N LYS A 341 -24.48 -60.89 16.03
CA LYS A 341 -24.49 -61.84 14.88
C LYS A 341 -24.70 -61.23 13.47
N LYS A 342 -23.59 -61.14 12.73
CA LYS A 342 -23.32 -61.78 11.42
C LYS A 342 -24.50 -62.52 10.77
N ASP A 343 -24.91 -62.13 9.56
CA ASP A 343 -24.66 -62.90 8.32
C ASP A 343 -25.20 -62.20 7.06
N GLN A 344 -24.59 -62.59 5.94
CA GLN A 344 -24.70 -62.18 4.54
C GLN A 344 -26.10 -61.93 3.96
N ALA A 345 -26.20 -60.96 3.03
CA ALA A 345 -26.84 -61.13 1.72
C ALA A 345 -26.64 -59.93 0.77
N LYS A 346 -25.76 -60.11 -0.22
CA LYS A 346 -25.97 -59.87 -1.66
C LYS A 346 -27.03 -58.82 -2.07
N GLN A 347 -26.58 -57.70 -2.64
CA GLN A 347 -27.26 -57.03 -3.75
C GLN A 347 -26.24 -56.24 -4.60
N ARG A 348 -26.46 -56.28 -5.91
CA ARG A 348 -25.65 -55.70 -7.00
C ARG A 348 -26.01 -54.23 -7.19
N ALA A 349 -25.03 -53.39 -7.51
CA ALA A 349 -25.15 -52.28 -8.46
C ALA A 349 -23.76 -51.64 -8.73
N SER A 350 -23.44 -51.46 -10.02
CA SER A 350 -22.54 -50.46 -10.66
C SER A 350 -21.09 -50.35 -10.15
N ASP A 351 -20.07 -50.78 -10.90
CA ASP A 351 -19.42 -50.05 -12.02
C ASP A 351 -19.17 -48.56 -11.69
N ASP A 352 -17.96 -48.27 -11.19
CA ASP A 352 -17.13 -47.07 -11.44
C ASP A 352 -16.12 -46.89 -10.30
N SER A 353 -14.90 -47.42 -10.47
CA SER A 353 -13.74 -47.08 -9.63
C SER A 353 -12.45 -47.40 -10.38
N GLU A 354 -12.14 -46.60 -11.40
CA GLU A 354 -10.83 -46.58 -12.06
C GLU A 354 -10.28 -45.14 -12.25
N SER A 355 -10.77 -44.14 -11.51
CA SER A 355 -10.32 -42.74 -11.65
C SER A 355 -9.22 -42.29 -10.66
N ASP A 356 -9.01 -42.98 -9.55
CA ASP A 356 -8.27 -42.38 -8.42
C ASP A 356 -6.75 -42.66 -8.43
N ILE A 357 -6.22 -43.24 -9.51
CA ILE A 357 -4.78 -43.57 -9.64
C ILE A 357 -4.06 -42.61 -10.61
N GLU A 358 -4.77 -41.93 -11.53
CA GLU A 358 -4.15 -40.99 -12.46
C GLU A 358 -4.04 -39.56 -11.91
N GLU A 359 -4.90 -39.14 -10.98
CA GLU A 359 -4.86 -37.76 -10.45
C GLU A 359 -3.62 -37.52 -9.56
N ASN A 360 -3.17 -38.52 -8.79
CA ASN A 360 -1.96 -38.39 -7.98
C ASN A 360 -0.68 -38.33 -8.83
N LYS A 361 -0.63 -38.99 -10.00
CA LYS A 361 0.51 -38.85 -10.94
C LYS A 361 0.56 -37.48 -11.60
N LEU A 362 -0.59 -36.85 -11.80
CA LEU A 362 -0.64 -35.51 -12.39
C LEU A 362 -0.17 -34.44 -11.40
N ILE A 363 -0.49 -34.61 -10.11
CA ILE A 363 -0.07 -33.70 -9.03
C ILE A 363 1.45 -33.80 -8.80
N ASP A 364 2.01 -35.03 -8.77
CA ASP A 364 3.46 -35.21 -8.60
C ASP A 364 4.27 -34.60 -9.76
N ASN A 365 3.76 -34.68 -11.01
CA ASN A 365 4.40 -34.07 -12.17
C ASN A 365 4.39 -32.53 -12.13
N ILE A 366 3.31 -31.92 -11.60
CA ILE A 366 3.22 -30.46 -11.48
C ILE A 366 4.18 -29.95 -10.40
N ASP A 367 4.33 -30.68 -9.29
CA ASP A 367 5.28 -30.34 -8.24
C ASP A 367 6.74 -30.45 -8.71
N GLU A 368 7.08 -31.43 -9.56
CA GLU A 368 8.40 -31.53 -10.20
C GLU A 368 8.67 -30.36 -11.17
N GLU A 369 7.67 -29.94 -11.97
CA GLU A 369 7.81 -28.82 -12.90
C GLU A 369 7.99 -27.48 -12.16
N ILE A 370 7.24 -27.27 -11.07
CA ILE A 370 7.37 -26.09 -10.21
C ILE A 370 8.75 -26.08 -9.53
N GLN A 371 9.23 -27.24 -9.05
CA GLN A 371 10.58 -27.34 -8.49
C GLN A 371 11.66 -27.03 -9.54
N GLN A 372 11.51 -27.53 -10.77
CA GLN A 372 12.45 -27.29 -11.86
C GLN A 372 12.52 -25.80 -12.23
N MET A 373 11.37 -25.13 -12.36
CA MET A 373 11.32 -23.68 -12.60
C MET A 373 11.91 -22.88 -11.44
N ALA A 374 11.65 -23.28 -10.19
CA ALA A 374 12.24 -22.64 -9.03
C ALA A 374 13.77 -22.83 -8.99
N GLU A 375 14.28 -23.99 -9.39
CA GLU A 375 15.71 -24.29 -9.48
C GLU A 375 16.39 -23.49 -10.60
N ASP A 376 15.75 -23.33 -11.76
CA ASP A 376 16.26 -22.55 -12.89
C ASP A 376 16.26 -21.05 -12.60
N VAL A 377 15.23 -20.52 -11.92
CA VAL A 377 15.25 -19.14 -11.41
C VAL A 377 16.36 -18.98 -10.36
N ARG A 378 16.60 -19.99 -9.51
CA ARG A 378 17.67 -19.97 -8.50
C ARG A 378 19.07 -20.07 -9.14
N LYS A 379 19.21 -20.76 -10.27
CA LYS A 379 20.46 -20.84 -11.06
C LYS A 379 20.70 -19.56 -11.87
N GLY A 380 19.66 -18.97 -12.44
CA GLY A 380 19.76 -17.70 -13.18
C GLY A 380 19.99 -16.48 -12.28
N SER A 381 19.54 -16.53 -11.02
CA SER A 381 19.75 -15.47 -10.02
C SER A 381 21.01 -15.65 -9.17
N ARG A 382 21.65 -16.83 -9.19
CA ARG A 382 23.01 -17.01 -8.67
C ARG A 382 23.99 -16.37 -9.65
N GLY A 383 24.31 -15.09 -9.39
CA GLY A 383 25.54 -14.49 -9.92
C GLY A 383 26.76 -15.38 -9.61
N PRO A 384 27.85 -15.26 -10.38
CA PRO A 384 28.98 -16.18 -10.35
C PRO A 384 29.43 -16.46 -8.91
N THR A 385 29.44 -17.75 -8.56
CA THR A 385 29.84 -18.24 -7.25
C THR A 385 31.21 -17.67 -6.88
N THR A 386 31.27 -17.03 -5.71
CA THR A 386 32.41 -16.30 -5.13
C THR A 386 33.64 -17.17 -4.80
N ALA A 387 33.78 -18.35 -5.41
CA ALA A 387 34.86 -19.30 -5.16
C ALA A 387 35.76 -19.57 -6.38
N GLU A 388 35.43 -19.08 -7.58
CA GLU A 388 36.27 -19.25 -8.79
C GLU A 388 36.60 -17.93 -9.50
N VAL A 389 36.80 -16.87 -8.74
CA VAL A 389 37.58 -15.73 -9.22
C VAL A 389 38.88 -15.69 -8.41
N LEU A 390 39.79 -16.57 -8.80
CA LEU A 390 41.22 -16.34 -8.61
C LEU A 390 41.52 -15.02 -9.35
N PHE A 391 41.52 -13.92 -8.60
CA PHE A 391 42.04 -12.66 -9.10
C PHE A 391 43.54 -12.87 -9.29
N ASP A 392 43.94 -13.09 -10.54
CA ASP A 392 45.32 -13.02 -10.96
C ASP A 392 45.77 -11.57 -10.70
N ASP A 393 46.53 -11.34 -9.63
CA ASP A 393 46.99 -10.01 -9.16
C ASP A 393 48.05 -9.38 -10.08
N GLY A 394 48.01 -9.69 -11.38
CA GLY A 394 49.13 -9.48 -12.31
C GLY A 394 49.03 -8.31 -13.28
N ASP A 395 47.84 -7.80 -13.62
CA ASP A 395 47.73 -6.83 -14.72
C ASP A 395 47.67 -5.37 -14.24
N SER A 396 48.85 -4.85 -13.87
CA SER A 396 49.06 -3.47 -13.42
C SER A 396 48.95 -2.41 -14.54
N SER A 397 48.48 -2.80 -15.73
CA SER A 397 48.48 -1.96 -16.93
C SER A 397 47.28 -1.01 -17.07
N LEU A 398 46.18 -1.25 -16.34
CA LEU A 398 44.98 -0.41 -16.45
C LEU A 398 45.16 0.96 -15.76
N PRO A 399 44.82 2.09 -16.40
CA PRO A 399 44.98 3.41 -15.79
C PRO A 399 44.13 3.59 -14.53
N TYR A 400 44.58 4.44 -13.61
CA TYR A 400 43.79 4.88 -12.46
C TYR A 400 42.58 5.69 -12.92
N ASP A 401 41.41 5.43 -12.34
CA ASP A 401 40.20 6.20 -12.63
C ASP A 401 40.10 7.37 -11.63
N PRO A 402 40.11 8.63 -12.10
CA PRO A 402 39.96 9.81 -11.24
C PRO A 402 38.67 9.81 -10.41
N ASN A 403 37.65 9.05 -10.82
CA ASN A 403 36.37 8.95 -10.11
C ASN A 403 36.35 7.84 -9.05
N LEU A 404 37.34 6.94 -9.04
CA LEU A 404 37.41 5.83 -8.09
C LEU A 404 38.40 6.14 -6.96
N VAL A 405 38.13 7.22 -6.23
CA VAL A 405 38.93 7.63 -5.06
C VAL A 405 38.14 7.40 -3.78
N CYS A 406 38.77 6.77 -2.79
CA CYS A 406 38.15 6.63 -1.48
C CYS A 406 38.00 8.02 -0.83
N PRO A 407 36.78 8.46 -0.50
CA PRO A 407 36.56 9.79 0.07
C PRO A 407 37.14 9.94 1.48
N LYS A 408 37.35 8.82 2.20
CA LYS A 408 37.84 8.81 3.57
C LYS A 408 39.37 8.94 3.67
N CYS A 409 40.13 8.26 2.81
CA CYS A 409 41.60 8.23 2.89
C CYS A 409 42.32 8.73 1.62
N GLY A 410 41.58 9.06 0.55
CA GLY A 410 42.15 9.52 -0.72
C GLY A 410 42.82 8.42 -1.57
N LYS A 411 42.72 7.15 -1.19
CA LYS A 411 43.30 6.03 -1.97
C LYS A 411 42.59 5.90 -3.33
N GLN A 412 43.35 5.92 -4.42
CA GLN A 412 42.85 5.77 -5.79
C GLN A 412 42.79 4.30 -6.21
N TYR A 413 41.81 3.96 -7.04
CA TYR A 413 41.57 2.62 -7.59
C TYR A 413 41.54 2.67 -9.12
N ARG A 414 41.86 1.53 -9.76
CA ARG A 414 41.90 1.43 -11.23
C ARG A 414 40.51 1.14 -11.82
N VAL A 415 40.35 1.41 -13.12
CA VAL A 415 39.13 1.07 -13.86
C VAL A 415 38.83 -0.42 -13.71
N GLY A 416 37.61 -0.76 -13.26
CA GLY A 416 37.20 -2.14 -12.96
C GLY A 416 37.31 -2.55 -11.48
N GLU A 417 38.01 -1.77 -10.64
CA GLU A 417 38.19 -2.08 -9.21
C GLU A 417 37.11 -1.47 -8.29
N ILE A 418 35.93 -1.11 -8.82
CA ILE A 418 34.85 -0.45 -8.05
C ILE A 418 34.41 -1.28 -6.83
N GLN A 419 34.44 -2.61 -6.93
CA GLN A 419 34.12 -3.49 -5.80
C GLN A 419 35.21 -3.45 -4.73
N LYS A 420 36.50 -3.33 -5.09
CA LYS A 420 37.59 -3.14 -4.12
C LYS A 420 37.47 -1.79 -3.41
N LEU A 421 37.09 -0.73 -4.12
CA LEU A 421 36.79 0.58 -3.51
C LEU A 421 35.63 0.46 -2.50
N ARG A 422 34.52 -0.17 -2.88
CA ARG A 422 33.36 -0.37 -1.97
C ARG A 422 33.76 -1.17 -0.73
N ARG A 423 34.49 -2.28 -0.90
CA ARG A 423 34.97 -3.11 0.21
C ARG A 423 35.91 -2.31 1.11
N HIS A 424 36.83 -1.55 0.54
CA HIS A 424 37.74 -0.70 1.30
C HIS A 424 36.99 0.36 2.12
N ILE A 425 36.01 1.07 1.53
CA ILE A 425 35.20 2.08 2.24
C ILE A 425 34.46 1.50 3.45
N ASN A 426 33.94 0.27 3.30
CA ASN A 426 33.10 -0.38 4.30
C ASN A 426 33.89 -1.12 5.38
N GLU A 427 34.99 -1.81 5.01
CA GLU A 427 35.66 -2.76 5.91
C GLU A 427 37.01 -2.27 6.43
N PHE A 428 37.79 -1.55 5.62
CA PHE A 428 39.21 -1.31 5.92
C PHE A 428 39.57 0.15 6.12
N CYS A 429 38.75 1.08 5.64
CA CYS A 429 39.09 2.49 5.68
C CYS A 429 38.79 3.10 7.05
N THR A 430 39.81 3.12 7.91
CA THR A 430 39.79 3.71 9.26
C THR A 430 39.90 5.24 9.27
N GLY A 431 39.85 5.90 8.10
CA GLY A 431 39.62 7.34 8.00
C GLY A 431 40.72 8.22 8.57
N ILE A 432 41.99 7.93 8.28
CA ILE A 432 43.09 8.86 8.57
C ILE A 432 43.59 9.44 7.25
N ARG A 433 43.38 10.74 7.08
CA ARG A 433 44.08 11.58 6.11
C ARG A 433 44.86 12.63 6.88
#